data_AF-A0A6P1DZU2-F1
#
_entry.id   AF-A0A6P1DZU2-F1
#
_cell.length_a   1.000
_cell.length_b   1.000
_cell.length_c   1.000
_cell.angle_alpha   90.00
_cell.angle_beta   90.00
_cell.angle_gamma   90.00
#
_symmetry.space_group_name_H-M   'P 1'
#
loop_
_entity.id
_entity.type
_entity.pdbx_description
1 polymer ?
#
loop_
_entity_poly.entity_id
_entity_poly.type
_entity_poly.pdbx_seq_one_letter_code
_entity_poly.pdbx_strand_id
1 'polypeptide(L)'
;MVLMLLPLVVLALSALLVVGIGARRYWALYLLDGLYLIGLLYAAYLTFLVWQDSGYGENWAMYGMLFFVWPYSALVSILGGIEIALLWRDPHPHARRCRRLTAVIVAVLVGLSVSPVVLG
;
A
#
# COMPACT_ATOMS: atom_id res chain seq x y z
N MET A 1 16.33 0.42 -14.58
CA MET A 1 15.48 -0.81 -14.59
C MET A 1 14.28 -0.71 -13.64
N VAL A 2 14.44 -0.23 -12.39
CA VAL A 2 13.33 -0.11 -11.42
C VAL A 2 12.17 0.77 -11.92
N LEU A 3 12.46 1.91 -12.57
CA LEU A 3 11.43 2.80 -13.17
C LEU A 3 10.61 2.15 -14.30
N MET A 4 11.15 1.15 -15.01
CA MET A 4 10.40 0.42 -16.05
C MET A 4 9.43 -0.61 -15.47
N LEU A 5 9.70 -1.11 -14.26
CA LEU A 5 8.86 -2.10 -13.59
C LEU A 5 7.66 -1.46 -12.88
N LEU A 6 7.77 -0.20 -12.49
CA LEU A 6 6.71 0.54 -11.79
C LEU A 6 5.37 0.59 -12.56
N PRO A 7 5.31 0.94 -13.85
CA PRO A 7 4.06 0.89 -14.60
C PRO A 7 3.50 -0.54 -14.70
N LEU A 8 4.37 -1.55 -14.78
CA LEU A 8 3.99 -2.95 -14.86
C LEU A 8 3.36 -3.45 -13.54
N VAL A 9 3.92 -3.02 -12.41
CA VAL A 9 3.37 -3.29 -11.07
C VAL A 9 2.03 -2.58 -10.88
N VAL A 10 1.90 -1.31 -11.26
CA VAL A 10 0.64 -0.57 -11.20
C VAL A 10 -0.43 -1.27 -12.04
N LEU A 11 -0.07 -1.73 -13.24
CA LEU A 11 -0.97 -2.41 -14.15
C LEU A 11 -1.40 -3.78 -13.60
N ALA A 12 -0.48 -4.53 -12.99
CA ALA A 12 -0.76 -5.80 -12.33
C ALA A 12 -1.71 -5.64 -11.12
N LEU A 13 -1.45 -4.68 -10.23
CA LEU A 13 -2.30 -4.39 -9.07
C LEU A 13 -3.70 -3.94 -9.51
N SER A 14 -3.77 -3.06 -10.52
CA SER A 14 -5.03 -2.60 -11.09
C SER A 14 -5.81 -3.75 -11.74
N ALA A 15 -5.13 -4.65 -12.45
CA ALA A 15 -5.76 -5.83 -13.05
C ALA A 15 -6.30 -6.78 -11.98
N LEU A 16 -5.58 -7.02 -10.88
CA LEU A 16 -6.06 -7.82 -9.75
C LEU A 16 -7.29 -7.20 -9.10
N LEU A 17 -7.32 -5.89 -8.93
CA LEU A 17 -8.48 -5.16 -8.42
C LEU A 17 -9.70 -5.34 -9.34
N VAL A 18 -9.51 -5.13 -10.65
CA VAL A 18 -10.57 -5.28 -11.66
C VAL A 18 -11.08 -6.73 -11.72
N VAL A 19 -10.19 -7.72 -11.67
CA VAL A 19 -10.59 -9.14 -11.66
C VAL A 19 -11.29 -9.53 -10.36
N GLY A 20 -10.78 -9.05 -9.22
CA GLY A 20 -11.35 -9.31 -7.91
C GLY A 20 -12.77 -8.77 -7.76
N ILE A 21 -13.00 -7.54 -8.21
CA ILE A 21 -14.29 -6.86 -8.11
C ILE A 21 -15.21 -7.22 -9.28
N GLY A 22 -14.72 -7.07 -10.51
CA GLY A 22 -15.51 -7.25 -11.74
C GLY A 22 -15.95 -8.69 -11.97
N ALA A 23 -15.08 -9.67 -11.71
CA ALA A 23 -15.42 -11.09 -11.83
C ALA A 23 -15.82 -11.73 -10.48
N ARG A 24 -15.95 -10.92 -9.41
CA ARG A 24 -16.20 -11.37 -8.03
C ARG A 24 -15.26 -12.50 -7.56
N ARG A 25 -14.02 -12.47 -8.04
CA ARG A 25 -12.99 -13.46 -7.71
C ARG A 25 -12.25 -13.03 -6.44
N TYR A 26 -12.82 -13.34 -5.29
CA TYR A 26 -12.28 -12.93 -3.98
C TYR A 26 -10.83 -13.39 -3.72
N TRP A 27 -10.36 -14.46 -4.37
CA TRP A 27 -8.95 -14.86 -4.29
C TRP A 27 -7.98 -13.81 -4.85
N ALA A 28 -8.41 -13.03 -5.85
CA ALA A 28 -7.59 -11.95 -6.42
C ALA A 28 -7.48 -10.77 -5.45
N LEU A 29 -8.53 -10.51 -4.67
CA LEU A 29 -8.51 -9.51 -3.59
C LEU A 29 -7.59 -9.94 -2.46
N TYR A 30 -7.60 -11.23 -2.08
CA TYR A 30 -6.65 -11.74 -1.09
C TYR A 30 -5.19 -11.64 -1.57
N LEU A 31 -4.94 -11.88 -2.85
CA LEU A 31 -3.61 -11.72 -3.43
C LEU A 31 -3.20 -10.24 -3.45
N LEU A 32 -4.13 -9.34 -3.77
CA LEU A 32 -3.93 -7.89 -3.72
C LEU A 32 -3.59 -7.42 -2.30
N ASP A 33 -4.39 -7.82 -1.30
CA ASP A 33 -4.13 -7.54 0.12
C ASP A 33 -2.76 -8.10 0.56
N GLY A 34 -2.37 -9.29 0.08
CA GLY A 34 -1.05 -9.87 0.33
C GLY A 34 0.09 -9.01 -0.23
N LEU A 35 -0.06 -8.49 -1.45
CA LEU A 35 0.90 -7.57 -2.05
C LEU A 35 0.95 -6.23 -1.31
N TYR A 36 -0.20 -5.75 -0.83
CA TYR A 36 -0.27 -4.57 0.04
C TYR A 36 0.46 -4.77 1.36
N LEU A 37 0.33 -5.95 1.97
CA LEU A 37 1.01 -6.28 3.21
C LEU A 37 2.54 -6.32 3.04
N ILE A 38 3.04 -6.89 1.95
CA ILE A 38 4.49 -6.96 1.68
C ILE A 38 5.07 -5.54 1.56
N GLY A 39 4.43 -4.65 0.80
CA GLY A 39 4.90 -3.28 0.69
C GLY A 39 4.73 -2.47 1.97
N LEU A 40 3.69 -2.75 2.77
CA LEU A 40 3.54 -2.18 4.12
C LEU A 40 4.71 -2.57 5.04
N LEU A 41 5.11 -3.85 5.06
CA LEU A 41 6.24 -4.30 5.87
C LEU A 41 7.55 -3.62 5.45
N TYR A 42 7.77 -3.48 4.14
CA TYR A 42 8.95 -2.78 3.62
C TYR A 42 8.91 -1.27 3.94
N ALA A 43 7.74 -0.64 3.87
CA ALA A 43 7.56 0.75 4.26
C ALA A 43 7.82 0.97 5.75
N ALA A 44 7.33 0.07 6.61
CA ALA A 44 7.59 0.11 8.05
C ALA A 44 9.08 -0.04 8.35
N TYR A 45 9.78 -0.96 7.67
CA TYR A 45 11.23 -1.14 7.79
C TYR A 45 12.00 0.14 7.42
N LEU A 46 11.68 0.78 6.29
CA LEU A 46 12.32 2.03 5.88
C LEU A 46 12.02 3.17 6.86
N THR A 47 10.78 3.27 7.35
CA THR A 47 10.40 4.29 8.34
C THR A 47 11.16 4.09 9.65
N PHE A 48 11.28 2.85 10.12
CA PHE A 48 12.04 2.51 11.32
C PHE A 48 13.53 2.89 11.20
N LEU A 49 14.15 2.60 10.05
CA LEU A 49 15.54 2.98 9.79
C LEU A 49 15.74 4.50 9.80
N VAL A 50 14.79 5.26 9.25
CA VAL A 50 14.84 6.74 9.31
C VAL A 50 14.78 7.25 10.74
N TRP A 51 14.01 6.60 11.62
CA TRP A 51 13.98 6.98 13.04
C TRP A 51 15.27 6.62 13.78
N GLN A 52 15.97 5.57 13.35
CA GLN A 52 17.19 5.11 14.00
C GLN A 52 18.42 5.96 13.63
N ASP A 53 18.54 6.36 12.36
CA ASP A 53 19.64 7.21 11.87
C ASP A 53 19.19 8.68 11.78
N SER A 54 19.14 9.39 12.91
CA SER A 54 18.81 10.84 12.95
C SER A 54 19.94 11.76 12.42
N GLY A 55 20.85 11.23 11.58
CA GLY A 55 21.91 11.98 10.91
C GLY A 55 21.63 12.10 9.41
N TYR A 56 21.15 13.25 8.97
CA TYR A 56 20.73 13.58 7.59
C TYR A 56 21.79 13.38 6.47
N GLY A 57 23.02 12.94 6.79
CA GLY A 57 24.16 12.96 5.88
C GLY A 57 24.15 11.89 4.78
N GLU A 58 23.64 10.68 5.04
CA GLU A 58 23.78 9.53 4.11
C GLU A 58 22.57 8.57 4.11
N ASN A 59 21.35 9.07 4.36
CA ASN A 59 20.21 8.18 4.61
C ASN A 59 19.53 7.70 3.33
N TRP A 60 20.06 6.62 2.74
CA TRP A 60 19.35 5.77 1.77
C TRP A 60 17.94 5.39 2.22
N ALA A 61 17.69 5.31 3.53
CA ALA A 61 16.36 5.11 4.11
C ALA A 61 15.41 6.31 3.87
N MET A 62 15.92 7.55 3.91
CA MET A 62 15.18 8.77 3.58
C MET A 62 14.80 8.79 2.09
N TYR A 63 15.72 8.38 1.22
CA TYR A 63 15.42 8.15 -0.20
C TYR A 63 14.35 7.07 -0.37
N GLY A 64 14.42 5.98 0.41
CA GLY A 64 13.37 4.97 0.48
C GLY A 64 12.01 5.56 0.89
N MET A 65 11.96 6.47 1.87
CA MET A 65 10.71 7.13 2.25
C MET A 65 10.12 7.98 1.13
N LEU A 66 10.94 8.84 0.51
CA LEU A 66 10.49 9.78 -0.54
C LEU A 66 10.12 9.08 -1.84
N PHE A 67 10.92 8.10 -2.28
CA PHE A 67 10.79 7.47 -3.59
C PHE A 67 10.06 6.13 -3.58
N PHE A 68 9.86 5.52 -2.42
CA PHE A 68 9.06 4.30 -2.28
C PHE A 68 7.85 4.51 -1.38
N VAL A 69 8.03 4.87 -0.10
CA VAL A 69 6.93 4.85 0.88
C VAL A 69 5.82 5.83 0.53
N TRP A 70 6.15 7.06 0.14
CA TRP A 70 5.15 8.05 -0.26
C TRP A 70 4.40 7.67 -1.55
N PRO A 71 5.07 7.38 -2.69
CA PRO A 71 4.38 6.93 -3.89
C PRO A 71 3.55 5.66 -3.68
N TYR A 72 4.08 4.71 -2.92
CA TYR A 72 3.40 3.46 -2.60
C TYR A 72 2.16 3.70 -1.75
N SER A 73 2.27 4.50 -0.69
CA SER A 73 1.14 4.84 0.18
C SER A 73 0.05 5.58 -0.58
N ALA A 74 0.41 6.50 -1.49
CA ALA A 74 -0.53 7.16 -2.39
C ALA A 74 -1.25 6.15 -3.31
N LEU A 75 -0.49 5.24 -3.95
CA LEU A 75 -1.05 4.21 -4.82
C LEU A 75 -2.02 3.30 -4.07
N VAL A 76 -1.62 2.76 -2.92
CA VAL A 76 -2.45 1.87 -2.10
C VAL A 76 -3.66 2.61 -1.55
N SER A 77 -3.53 3.89 -1.20
CA SER A 77 -4.69 4.70 -0.75
C SER A 77 -5.72 4.89 -1.87
N ILE A 78 -5.27 5.13 -3.11
CA ILE A 78 -6.15 5.28 -4.27
C ILE A 78 -6.83 3.94 -4.58
N LEU A 79 -6.06 2.88 -4.80
CA LEU A 79 -6.60 1.56 -5.18
C LEU A 79 -7.44 0.95 -4.06
N GLY A 80 -6.97 1.06 -2.81
CA GLY A 80 -7.71 0.61 -1.64
C GLY A 80 -8.98 1.42 -1.38
N GLY A 81 -8.96 2.73 -1.63
CA GLY A 81 -10.16 3.57 -1.58
C GLY A 81 -11.20 3.14 -2.62
N ILE A 82 -10.76 2.84 -3.85
CA ILE A 82 -11.62 2.30 -4.91
C ILE A 82 -12.18 0.93 -4.48
N GLU A 83 -11.34 0.04 -3.93
CA GLU A 83 -11.78 -1.26 -3.43
C GLU A 83 -12.88 -1.12 -2.36
N ILE A 84 -12.65 -0.26 -1.36
CA ILE A 84 -13.58 -0.01 -0.27
C ILE A 84 -14.91 0.54 -0.80
N ALA A 85 -14.85 1.50 -1.73
CA ALA A 85 -16.04 2.12 -2.31
C ALA A 85 -16.88 1.12 -3.12
N LEU A 86 -16.22 0.29 -3.94
CA LEU A 86 -16.88 -0.69 -4.80
C LEU A 86 -17.44 -1.88 -4.00
N LEU A 87 -16.71 -2.34 -2.97
CA LEU A 87 -17.16 -3.42 -2.08
C LEU A 87 -18.12 -2.93 -0.99
N TRP A 88 -18.40 -1.63 -0.88
CA TRP A 88 -19.21 -1.09 0.22
C TRP A 88 -20.61 -1.69 0.29
N ARG A 89 -21.20 -1.95 -0.88
CA ARG A 89 -22.55 -2.50 -1.04
C ARG A 89 -22.58 -4.02 -1.15
N ASP A 90 -21.43 -4.71 -1.16
CA ASP A 90 -21.39 -6.16 -1.25
C ASP A 90 -21.56 -6.79 0.15
N PRO A 91 -22.65 -7.56 0.41
CA PRO A 91 -22.86 -8.21 1.70
C PRO A 91 -21.95 -9.43 1.93
N HIS A 92 -21.18 -9.88 0.93
CA HIS A 92 -20.37 -11.09 1.04
C HIS A 92 -19.34 -11.01 2.17
N PRO A 93 -19.19 -12.06 3.02
CA PRO A 93 -18.26 -12.04 4.15
C PRO A 93 -16.79 -11.83 3.72
N HIS A 94 -16.40 -12.41 2.58
CA HIS A 94 -15.07 -12.19 2.00
C HIS A 94 -14.84 -10.74 1.58
N ALA A 95 -15.82 -10.08 0.96
CA ALA A 95 -15.74 -8.66 0.59
C ALA A 95 -15.60 -7.77 1.84
N ARG A 96 -16.38 -8.06 2.89
CA ARG A 96 -16.28 -7.34 4.16
C ARG A 96 -14.91 -7.51 4.83
N ARG A 97 -14.30 -8.70 4.73
CA ARG A 97 -12.97 -8.98 5.27
C ARG A 97 -11.87 -8.25 4.50
N CYS A 98 -11.87 -8.33 3.16
CA CYS A 98 -10.89 -7.60 2.32
C CYS A 98 -10.98 -6.10 2.61
N ARG A 99 -12.18 -5.51 2.52
CA ARG A 99 -12.42 -4.10 2.85
C ARG A 99 -11.84 -3.67 4.20
N ARG A 100 -12.00 -4.49 5.25
CA ARG A 100 -11.42 -4.19 6.58
C ARG A 100 -9.90 -4.28 6.56
N LEU A 101 -9.33 -5.29 5.92
CA LEU A 101 -7.87 -5.44 5.80
C LEU A 101 -7.26 -4.28 5.01
N THR A 102 -7.81 -3.98 3.83
CA THR A 102 -7.37 -2.87 3.00
C THR A 102 -7.46 -1.54 3.75
N ALA A 103 -8.57 -1.29 4.46
CA ALA A 103 -8.72 -0.07 5.27
C ALA A 103 -7.66 0.06 6.38
N VAL A 104 -7.35 -1.05 7.07
CA VAL A 104 -6.28 -1.08 8.09
C VAL A 104 -4.92 -0.82 7.44
N ILE A 105 -4.61 -1.47 6.32
CA ILE A 105 -3.33 -1.28 5.62
C ILE A 105 -3.16 0.19 5.18
N VAL A 106 -4.20 0.78 4.58
CA VAL A 106 -4.20 2.19 4.18
C VAL A 106 -3.99 3.10 5.40
N ALA A 107 -4.69 2.87 6.51
CA ALA A 107 -4.54 3.68 7.72
C ALA A 107 -3.10 3.62 8.27
N VAL A 108 -2.49 2.44 8.31
CA VAL A 108 -1.11 2.27 8.79
C VAL A 108 -0.12 2.93 7.82
N LEU A 109 -0.27 2.75 6.50
CA LEU A 109 0.60 3.37 5.50
C LEU A 109 0.57 4.89 5.55
N VAL A 110 -0.63 5.48 5.69
CA VAL A 110 -0.78 6.93 5.87
C VAL A 110 -0.10 7.39 7.16
N GLY A 111 -0.29 6.67 8.27
CA GLY A 111 0.39 6.97 9.53
C GLY A 111 1.91 6.94 9.42
N LEU A 112 2.46 5.88 8.81
CA LEU A 112 3.90 5.74 8.56
C LEU A 112 4.44 6.86 7.65
N SER A 113 3.68 7.25 6.63
CA SER A 113 4.08 8.31 5.68
C SER A 113 4.18 9.70 6.32
N VAL A 114 3.33 9.99 7.30
CA VAL A 114 3.30 11.27 8.02
C VAL A 114 4.32 11.31 9.15
N SER A 115 4.69 10.15 9.70
CA SER A 115 5.52 10.08 10.91
C SER A 115 6.90 10.74 10.85
N PRO A 116 7.67 10.74 9.74
CA PRO A 116 8.97 11.43 9.68
C PRO A 116 8.82 12.94 9.55
N VAL A 117 7.66 13.42 9.08
CA VAL A 117 7.36 14.85 8.95
C VAL A 117 6.98 15.47 10.29
N VAL A 118 6.46 14.67 11.22
CA VAL A 118 6.06 15.10 12.57
C VAL A 118 7.21 14.99 13.58
N LEU A 119 8.16 14.07 13.35
CA LEU A 119 9.27 13.78 14.26
C LEU A 119 10.62 14.38 13.83
N GLY A 120 10.75 14.87 12.60
CA GLY A 120 11.91 15.62 12.09
C GLY A 120 11.71 17.12 12.23
#